data_AF-A0A954XWC1-F1
#
_entry.id   AF-A0A954XWC1-F1
#
_cell.length_a   1.000
_cell.length_b   1.000
_cell.length_c   1.000
_cell.angle_alpha   90.00
_cell.angle_beta   90.00
_cell.angle_gamma   90.00
#
_symmetry.space_group_name_H-M   'P 1'
#
loop_
_entity.id
_entity.type
_entity.pdbx_description
1 polymer ?
#
loop_
_entity_poly.entity_id
_entity_poly.type
_entity_poly.pdbx_seq_one_letter_code
_entity_poly.pdbx_strand_id
1 'polypeptide(L)'
;MNRHFRILLIANAVLLCPAVRSSAQTETQYEWIGPVGIETDYDDGDSGGGQANWWYNPGPPEGFFQPDASFGEYGSISNGGVVLIDHAIAITPADLRIAETAGSTGELIIRNGGSISVQTGAAGTGTLANGGGGAGTLTLRDNMGAVSVERFTQNAASTLVTQLSGAGTFAQHITASNTITLDGTLRLERAPGSSFTASAGNSWTIMQGAAVNGSFDALEVDPALRANNGQVFATSKSGGAVTVSVEQRLVLQVDRFSGAAKLINPSGHAVNIPLLSYTLASPSNGVSSLDSRWTSLEDSGVGGWQEANPTSIQLSELNATGSLTMSPGQSRDLGTPINANPAAPLKTDRVNTADVSFRYQSPTGQLIDAVIEPVGRINDLVLVVDPDNGLATIQNQSSQTLNFVSYTISSDSGSLNTSFTGFQDAGVSNWFKANPTTFNLSELNTTSVASMAPGDEQGLGAAWNFGTGDRDLLFRYQTTDGDLHAGTVVYGDKAVIDATNNADFDSSGLVDGRDFLTWQRGFGLTGQPNKSTGDADGDGNVTGLDLTAWELQFGTNPGATPAVAGVPEPPTGLLCVVALALLACAPRCRRLTAA
;
A
#
# COMPACT_ATOMS: atom_id res chain seq x y z
N MET A 1 -26.06 -54.36 93.15
CA MET A 1 -26.89 -54.85 92.03
C MET A 1 -27.94 -53.81 91.67
N ASN A 2 -27.65 -53.12 90.56
CA ASN A 2 -28.48 -52.35 89.64
C ASN A 2 -29.73 -51.60 90.13
N ARG A 3 -29.62 -50.27 90.15
CA ARG A 3 -30.74 -49.34 90.12
C ARG A 3 -30.73 -48.47 88.85
N HIS A 4 -31.84 -48.59 88.13
CA HIS A 4 -32.69 -47.52 87.59
C HIS A 4 -32.47 -46.99 86.15
N PHE A 5 -33.53 -47.21 85.38
CA PHE A 5 -34.06 -46.49 84.21
C PHE A 5 -33.79 -44.97 84.16
N ARG A 6 -33.39 -44.46 82.97
CA ARG A 6 -33.72 -43.11 82.41
C ARG A 6 -33.65 -43.21 80.88
N ILE A 7 -34.77 -43.18 80.16
CA ILE A 7 -35.45 -42.01 79.55
C ILE A 7 -34.52 -41.18 78.65
N LEU A 8 -34.84 -41.25 77.36
CA LEU A 8 -34.26 -40.62 76.18
C LEU A 8 -34.58 -39.11 76.18
N LEU A 9 -33.54 -38.27 76.06
CA LEU A 9 -33.67 -36.88 75.61
C LEU A 9 -32.59 -36.67 74.53
N ILE A 10 -33.02 -36.47 73.29
CA ILE A 10 -32.15 -36.14 72.15
C ILE A 10 -32.03 -34.61 72.13
N ALA A 11 -30.83 -34.10 72.42
CA ALA A 11 -30.48 -32.69 72.24
C ALA A 11 -29.57 -32.55 71.01
N ASN A 12 -30.01 -31.74 70.05
CA ASN A 12 -29.26 -31.35 68.85
C ASN A 12 -27.98 -30.61 69.24
N ALA A 13 -26.84 -31.08 68.76
CA ALA A 13 -25.59 -30.33 68.74
C ALA A 13 -25.20 -30.07 67.27
N VAL A 14 -25.43 -28.83 66.83
CA VAL A 14 -24.90 -28.28 65.58
C VAL A 14 -23.39 -28.13 65.73
N LEU A 15 -22.63 -28.97 65.05
CA LEU A 15 -21.19 -28.80 64.89
C LEU A 15 -20.95 -27.77 63.78
N LEU A 16 -20.60 -26.54 64.17
CA LEU A 16 -19.97 -25.57 63.28
C LEU A 16 -18.58 -26.12 62.88
N CYS A 17 -18.48 -26.64 61.66
CA CYS A 17 -17.21 -26.85 61.00
C CYS A 17 -16.80 -25.51 60.37
N PRO A 18 -15.65 -24.90 60.71
CA PRO A 18 -15.19 -23.73 59.99
C PRO A 18 -14.87 -24.15 58.56
N ALA A 19 -15.62 -23.61 57.61
CA ALA A 19 -15.28 -23.67 56.20
C ALA A 19 -13.89 -23.05 56.02
N VAL A 20 -12.90 -23.88 55.67
CA VAL A 20 -11.68 -23.39 55.06
C VAL A 20 -12.11 -22.80 53.72
N ARG A 21 -12.31 -21.48 53.68
CA ARG A 21 -12.39 -20.76 52.42
C ARG A 21 -11.01 -20.94 51.79
N SER A 22 -10.92 -21.69 50.69
CA SER A 22 -9.80 -21.53 49.77
C SER A 22 -9.81 -20.05 49.37
N SER A 23 -8.84 -19.27 49.84
CA SER A 23 -8.58 -17.97 49.26
C SER A 23 -8.22 -18.23 47.81
N ALA A 24 -9.07 -17.79 46.87
CA ALA A 24 -8.64 -17.64 45.49
C ALA A 24 -7.37 -16.79 45.53
N GLN A 25 -6.23 -17.32 45.07
CA GLN A 25 -5.05 -16.50 44.97
C GLN A 25 -5.33 -15.43 43.91
N THR A 26 -5.04 -14.18 44.26
CA THR A 26 -5.19 -13.04 43.36
C THR A 26 -3.97 -12.96 42.46
N GLU A 27 -4.18 -12.68 41.18
CA GLU A 27 -3.07 -12.43 40.25
C GLU A 27 -2.17 -11.30 40.77
N THR A 28 -0.86 -11.52 40.71
CA THR A 28 0.15 -10.50 41.06
C THR A 28 0.86 -10.02 39.80
N GLN A 29 0.84 -8.71 39.58
CA GLN A 29 1.44 -8.08 38.41
C GLN A 29 2.92 -7.82 38.62
N TYR A 30 3.73 -8.19 37.64
CA TYR A 30 5.13 -7.82 37.50
C TYR A 30 5.30 -6.90 36.30
N GLU A 31 5.82 -5.69 36.52
CA GLU A 31 5.99 -4.69 35.47
C GLU A 31 7.39 -4.80 34.86
N TRP A 32 7.47 -4.85 33.53
CA TRP A 32 8.74 -4.69 32.84
C TRP A 32 9.19 -3.24 32.96
N ILE A 33 10.36 -3.00 33.56
CA ILE A 33 10.97 -1.67 33.67
C ILE A 33 12.33 -1.56 32.96
N GLY A 34 12.70 -2.60 32.21
CA GLY A 34 13.95 -2.60 31.46
C GLY A 34 13.95 -1.52 30.36
N PRO A 35 15.09 -0.84 30.13
CA PRO A 35 15.21 0.04 28.98
C PRO A 35 15.05 -0.76 27.68
N VAL A 36 14.74 -0.06 26.60
CA VAL A 36 14.56 -0.65 25.27
C VAL A 36 15.81 -1.46 24.88
N GLY A 37 15.63 -2.78 24.66
CA GLY A 37 16.65 -3.64 24.08
C GLY A 37 17.83 -3.99 24.99
N ILE A 38 17.62 -4.27 26.29
CA ILE A 38 18.62 -4.95 27.12
C ILE A 38 18.29 -6.44 27.23
N GLU A 39 19.25 -7.27 26.83
CA GLU A 39 19.06 -8.68 26.49
C GLU A 39 19.54 -9.70 27.52
N THR A 40 20.35 -9.32 28.50
CA THR A 40 21.23 -10.30 29.18
C THR A 40 20.67 -10.98 30.43
N ASP A 41 19.45 -10.65 30.88
CA ASP A 41 19.04 -10.94 32.27
C ASP A 41 17.67 -11.66 32.42
N TYR A 42 17.11 -12.29 31.37
CA TYR A 42 15.90 -13.15 31.48
C TYR A 42 16.29 -14.62 31.78
N ASP A 43 17.42 -14.90 32.41
CA ASP A 43 17.93 -16.27 32.57
C ASP A 43 17.85 -16.82 33.99
N ASP A 44 17.76 -15.99 35.03
CA ASP A 44 17.98 -16.45 36.41
C ASP A 44 16.74 -16.40 37.32
N GLY A 45 16.38 -17.61 37.77
CA GLY A 45 15.25 -17.93 38.64
C GLY A 45 15.25 -17.26 40.02
N ASP A 46 14.11 -17.41 40.70
CA ASP A 46 13.70 -16.71 41.93
C ASP A 46 14.58 -16.95 43.19
N SER A 47 15.69 -17.68 43.11
CA SER A 47 16.59 -17.89 44.26
C SER A 47 18.00 -18.40 43.93
N GLY A 48 18.77 -17.69 43.09
CA GLY A 48 20.22 -17.94 43.06
C GLY A 48 21.04 -17.26 41.97
N GLY A 49 21.45 -16.01 42.21
CA GLY A 49 22.68 -15.45 41.62
C GLY A 49 22.56 -14.50 40.44
N GLY A 50 21.46 -14.55 39.67
CA GLY A 50 21.06 -13.49 38.75
C GLY A 50 19.69 -12.98 39.16
N GLN A 51 19.58 -11.68 39.34
CA GLN A 51 18.29 -11.04 39.62
C GLN A 51 17.68 -10.71 38.26
N ALA A 52 16.40 -11.03 38.07
CA ALA A 52 15.62 -10.50 36.95
C ALA A 52 15.47 -8.98 37.12
N ASN A 53 16.54 -8.24 36.79
CA ASN A 53 16.75 -6.81 37.12
C ASN A 53 15.65 -5.87 36.63
N TRP A 54 14.77 -6.38 35.76
CA TRP A 54 13.85 -5.59 34.98
C TRP A 54 12.39 -5.99 35.15
N TRP A 55 12.08 -7.04 35.92
CA TRP A 55 10.72 -7.40 36.31
C TRP A 55 10.44 -6.92 37.73
N TYR A 56 9.79 -5.78 37.84
CA TYR A 56 9.50 -5.13 39.12
C TYR A 56 8.19 -5.64 39.71
N ASN A 57 8.26 -6.20 40.93
CA ASN A 57 7.11 -6.47 41.77
C ASN A 57 6.80 -5.25 42.65
N PRO A 58 5.67 -4.55 42.46
CA PRO A 58 5.28 -3.43 43.31
C PRO A 58 4.68 -3.86 44.66
N GLY A 59 4.37 -5.16 44.82
CA GLY A 59 3.73 -5.72 46.02
C GLY A 59 4.73 -6.25 47.04
N PRO A 60 4.33 -6.45 48.32
CA PRO A 60 5.25 -6.93 49.35
C PRO A 60 5.59 -8.44 49.21
N PRO A 61 6.88 -8.85 49.24
CA PRO A 61 8.06 -7.97 49.29
C PRO A 61 8.32 -7.33 47.93
N GLU A 62 8.46 -6.01 47.93
CA GLU A 62 8.84 -5.26 46.74
C GLU A 62 10.22 -5.73 46.29
N GLY A 63 10.40 -5.95 44.99
CA GLY A 63 11.66 -6.46 44.48
C GLY A 63 11.65 -6.77 43.00
N PHE A 64 12.73 -7.42 42.57
CA PHE A 64 13.01 -7.75 41.19
C PHE A 64 13.02 -9.26 41.04
N PHE A 65 11.92 -9.82 40.53
CA PHE A 65 11.75 -11.26 40.38
C PHE A 65 11.07 -11.57 39.06
N GLN A 66 11.40 -12.73 38.50
CA GLN A 66 10.74 -13.22 37.32
C GLN A 66 9.34 -13.76 37.69
N PRO A 67 8.27 -13.37 36.97
CA PRO A 67 6.93 -13.85 37.27
C PRO A 67 6.81 -15.38 37.08
N ASP A 68 6.27 -16.06 38.10
CA ASP A 68 6.07 -17.52 38.11
C ASP A 68 4.58 -17.90 38.26
N ALA A 69 4.11 -18.76 37.37
CA ALA A 69 2.76 -19.30 37.36
C ALA A 69 2.38 -20.01 38.66
N SER A 70 3.36 -20.61 39.36
CA SER A 70 3.16 -21.32 40.63
C SER A 70 2.62 -20.41 41.74
N PHE A 71 2.89 -19.11 41.66
CA PHE A 71 2.43 -18.09 42.61
C PHE A 71 1.31 -17.20 42.05
N GLY A 72 0.81 -17.51 40.84
CA GLY A 72 -0.23 -16.73 40.19
C GLY A 72 0.26 -15.37 39.69
N GLU A 73 1.51 -15.30 39.28
CA GLU A 73 2.17 -14.06 38.87
C GLU A 73 2.17 -13.92 37.35
N TYR A 74 2.00 -12.69 36.84
CA TYR A 74 2.02 -12.42 35.41
C TYR A 74 2.93 -11.23 35.08
N GLY A 75 3.52 -11.27 33.89
CA GLY A 75 4.34 -10.17 33.36
C GLY A 75 3.51 -9.19 32.54
N SER A 76 3.74 -7.89 32.73
CA SER A 76 3.14 -6.79 31.95
C SER A 76 4.22 -5.92 31.29
N ILE A 77 4.13 -5.72 29.98
CA ILE A 77 5.02 -4.88 29.16
C ILE A 77 4.17 -3.71 28.63
N SER A 78 3.96 -2.69 29.46
CA SER A 78 2.97 -1.63 29.21
C SER A 78 3.56 -0.20 29.26
N ASN A 79 4.87 -0.08 29.41
CA ASN A 79 5.57 1.21 29.53
C ASN A 79 6.27 1.67 28.24
N GLY A 80 5.98 1.03 27.11
CA GLY A 80 6.69 1.24 25.83
C GLY A 80 8.06 0.54 25.75
N GLY A 81 8.41 -0.25 26.75
CA GLY A 81 9.64 -1.05 26.75
C GLY A 81 9.60 -2.19 25.73
N VAL A 82 10.80 -2.70 25.42
CA VAL A 82 11.02 -3.84 24.52
C VAL A 82 11.67 -4.96 25.31
N VAL A 83 11.00 -6.11 25.38
CA VAL A 83 11.52 -7.36 25.92
C VAL A 83 12.07 -8.21 24.79
N LEU A 84 13.22 -8.84 24.98
CA LEU A 84 13.81 -9.77 24.03
C LEU A 84 14.10 -11.11 24.71
N ILE A 85 13.60 -12.19 24.11
CA ILE A 85 13.87 -13.58 24.47
C ILE A 85 14.69 -14.21 23.35
N ASP A 86 15.97 -14.48 23.60
CA ASP A 86 16.85 -15.13 22.64
C ASP A 86 17.44 -16.46 23.09
N HIS A 87 17.02 -16.93 24.27
CA HIS A 87 17.33 -18.25 24.83
C HIS A 87 16.11 -18.86 25.53
N ALA A 88 16.25 -20.08 26.04
CA ALA A 88 15.18 -20.74 26.77
C ALA A 88 14.93 -20.11 28.14
N ILE A 89 13.67 -19.86 28.45
CA ILE A 89 13.21 -19.34 29.73
C ILE A 89 12.84 -20.50 30.66
N ALA A 90 13.45 -20.55 31.85
CA ALA A 90 13.26 -21.63 32.82
C ALA A 90 12.01 -21.46 33.70
N ILE A 91 11.72 -20.24 34.17
CA ILE A 91 10.55 -19.92 34.98
C ILE A 91 9.46 -19.28 34.12
N THR A 92 8.24 -19.79 34.23
CA THR A 92 7.15 -19.47 33.31
C THR A 92 6.06 -18.67 34.01
N PRO A 93 5.62 -17.52 33.49
CA PRO A 93 4.55 -16.75 34.10
C PRO A 93 3.16 -17.38 33.89
N ALA A 94 2.19 -16.99 34.72
CA ALA A 94 0.80 -17.39 34.57
C ALA A 94 0.15 -16.77 33.33
N ASP A 95 0.48 -15.51 33.04
CA ASP A 95 0.13 -14.79 31.82
C ASP A 95 1.32 -13.88 31.42
N LEU A 96 1.39 -13.50 30.15
CA LEU A 96 2.31 -12.45 29.67
C LEU A 96 1.52 -11.47 28.81
N ARG A 97 1.52 -10.19 29.20
CA ARG A 97 0.63 -9.17 28.63
C ARG A 97 1.45 -8.01 28.06
N ILE A 98 1.29 -7.76 26.78
CA ILE A 98 1.90 -6.65 26.05
C ILE A 98 0.84 -5.56 25.92
N ALA A 99 1.17 -4.32 26.29
CA ALA A 99 0.27 -3.18 26.24
C ALA A 99 -1.09 -3.48 26.91
N GLU A 100 -1.06 -3.78 28.20
CA GLU A 100 -2.21 -4.28 28.95
C GLU A 100 -3.32 -3.24 29.13
N THR A 101 -2.98 -1.96 29.27
CA THR A 101 -3.94 -0.88 29.57
C THR A 101 -4.18 0.06 28.40
N ALA A 102 -5.32 0.76 28.39
CA ALA A 102 -5.65 1.70 27.31
C ALA A 102 -4.59 2.79 27.14
N GLY A 103 -4.12 2.99 25.90
CA GLY A 103 -3.07 3.96 25.56
C GLY A 103 -1.64 3.51 25.90
N SER A 104 -1.46 2.34 26.51
CA SER A 104 -0.13 1.76 26.72
C SER A 104 0.44 1.16 25.42
N THR A 105 1.76 1.02 25.39
CA THR A 105 2.49 0.32 24.34
C THR A 105 3.52 -0.63 24.96
N GLY A 106 4.03 -1.55 24.17
CA GLY A 106 5.09 -2.46 24.56
C GLY A 106 5.45 -3.40 23.42
N GLU A 107 6.65 -3.97 23.48
CA GLU A 107 7.12 -4.94 22.50
C GLU A 107 7.72 -6.18 23.16
N LEU A 108 7.48 -7.34 22.56
CA LEU A 108 8.16 -8.59 22.88
C LEU A 108 8.77 -9.16 21.60
N ILE A 109 10.05 -9.49 21.62
CA ILE A 109 10.80 -10.09 20.52
C ILE A 109 11.26 -11.48 20.94
N ILE A 110 11.04 -12.50 20.10
CA ILE A 110 11.51 -13.87 20.33
C ILE A 110 12.33 -14.33 19.12
N ARG A 111 13.61 -14.70 19.32
CA ARG A 111 14.56 -15.04 18.24
C ARG A 111 15.65 -16.01 18.69
N ASN A 112 16.51 -16.46 17.78
CA ASN A 112 17.79 -17.14 18.08
C ASN A 112 17.73 -18.33 19.08
N GLY A 113 16.64 -19.10 19.09
CA GLY A 113 16.42 -20.21 20.04
C GLY A 113 15.63 -19.83 21.29
N GLY A 114 15.23 -18.56 21.40
CA GLY A 114 14.34 -18.03 22.41
C GLY A 114 13.07 -18.85 22.58
N SER A 115 12.82 -19.37 23.78
CA SER A 115 11.64 -20.22 24.05
C SER A 115 11.01 -19.88 25.39
N ILE A 116 9.69 -19.80 25.43
CA ILE A 116 8.93 -19.51 26.65
C ILE A 116 7.68 -20.38 26.71
N SER A 117 7.29 -20.77 27.92
CA SER A 117 5.98 -21.36 28.18
C SER A 117 5.17 -20.39 29.04
N VAL A 118 3.89 -20.21 28.73
CA VAL A 118 2.93 -19.46 29.54
C VAL A 118 1.79 -20.41 29.86
N GLN A 119 1.61 -20.73 31.13
CA GLN A 119 0.73 -21.82 31.55
C GLN A 119 -0.24 -21.38 32.61
N THR A 120 -1.36 -22.08 32.73
CA THR A 120 -2.34 -21.78 33.80
C THR A 120 -1.66 -21.93 35.16
N GLY A 121 -1.67 -20.86 35.95
CA GLY A 121 -1.06 -20.81 37.28
C GLY A 121 -2.05 -20.99 38.43
N ALA A 122 -1.59 -20.70 39.66
CA ALA A 122 -2.44 -20.62 40.85
C ALA A 122 -3.49 -19.50 40.75
N ALA A 123 -3.17 -18.46 39.97
CA ALA A 123 -4.02 -17.43 39.40
C ALA A 123 -3.55 -17.21 37.94
N GLY A 124 -4.37 -16.66 37.04
CA GLY A 124 -4.02 -16.54 35.60
C GLY A 124 -4.58 -17.64 34.71
N THR A 125 -4.46 -17.45 33.40
CA THR A 125 -5.16 -18.26 32.39
C THR A 125 -4.24 -18.93 31.37
N GLY A 126 -2.92 -18.75 31.48
CA GLY A 126 -1.94 -19.22 30.51
C GLY A 126 -1.96 -18.41 29.22
N THR A 127 -2.31 -17.12 29.29
CA THR A 127 -2.52 -16.26 28.13
C THR A 127 -1.28 -15.44 27.80
N LEU A 128 -0.81 -15.53 26.55
CA LEU A 128 0.01 -14.50 25.93
C LEU A 128 -0.89 -13.51 25.21
N ALA A 129 -1.02 -12.30 25.75
CA ALA A 129 -1.87 -11.24 25.22
C ALA A 129 -1.04 -10.16 24.52
N ASN A 130 -1.16 -10.04 23.21
CA ASN A 130 -0.63 -8.93 22.42
C ASN A 130 -1.69 -7.82 22.30
N GLY A 131 -1.62 -6.84 23.21
CA GLY A 131 -2.64 -5.79 23.34
C GLY A 131 -3.82 -6.23 24.20
N GLY A 132 -3.72 -6.00 25.50
CA GLY A 132 -4.88 -6.11 26.40
C GLY A 132 -5.88 -4.98 26.13
N GLY A 133 -5.45 -3.75 26.42
CA GLY A 133 -6.19 -2.52 26.13
C GLY A 133 -5.41 -1.49 25.30
N GLY A 134 -4.09 -1.67 25.17
CA GLY A 134 -3.20 -0.79 24.41
C GLY A 134 -2.79 -1.37 23.05
N ALA A 135 -1.71 -0.84 22.49
CA ALA A 135 -1.13 -1.29 21.21
C ALA A 135 0.20 -2.01 21.43
N GLY A 136 0.18 -3.33 21.34
CA GLY A 136 1.34 -4.19 21.51
C GLY A 136 2.00 -4.58 20.19
N THR A 137 3.29 -4.86 20.23
CA THR A 137 4.04 -5.49 19.13
C THR A 137 4.64 -6.81 19.61
N LEU A 138 4.35 -7.91 18.91
CA LEU A 138 4.99 -9.20 19.15
C LEU A 138 5.80 -9.58 17.91
N THR A 139 7.12 -9.65 18.04
CA THR A 139 8.03 -10.01 16.95
C THR A 139 8.54 -11.42 17.11
N LEU A 140 8.23 -12.30 16.15
CA LEU A 140 8.70 -13.67 16.09
C LEU A 140 9.69 -13.84 14.95
N ARG A 141 10.93 -14.19 15.26
CA ARG A 141 11.91 -14.57 14.24
C ARG A 141 11.83 -16.06 13.97
N ASP A 142 11.97 -16.42 12.71
CA ASP A 142 11.88 -17.81 12.23
C ASP A 142 12.91 -18.80 12.79
N ASN A 143 13.92 -18.30 13.52
CA ASN A 143 14.89 -19.08 14.26
C ASN A 143 14.63 -19.10 15.78
N MET A 144 13.43 -18.73 16.23
CA MET A 144 12.97 -18.87 17.62
C MET A 144 12.92 -20.35 18.08
N GLY A 145 12.93 -20.54 19.39
CA GLY A 145 12.57 -21.79 20.04
C GLY A 145 11.05 -21.92 20.22
N ALA A 146 10.62 -22.93 20.97
CA ALA A 146 9.19 -23.21 21.19
C ALA A 146 8.51 -22.12 22.02
N VAL A 147 7.31 -21.69 21.61
CA VAL A 147 6.44 -20.83 22.41
C VAL A 147 5.16 -21.57 22.70
N SER A 148 4.99 -22.02 23.94
CA SER A 148 3.84 -22.82 24.37
C SER A 148 2.94 -21.97 25.25
N VAL A 149 1.67 -21.84 24.89
CA VAL A 149 0.69 -21.06 25.65
C VAL A 149 -0.60 -21.87 25.84
N GLU A 150 -1.42 -21.52 26.82
CA GLU A 150 -2.80 -22.01 26.84
C GLU A 150 -3.65 -21.22 25.85
N ARG A 151 -3.48 -19.89 25.85
CA ARG A 151 -4.22 -18.98 24.99
C ARG A 151 -3.30 -17.95 24.36
N PHE A 152 -3.60 -17.57 23.13
CA PHE A 152 -3.06 -16.39 22.49
C PHE A 152 -4.19 -15.43 22.16
N THR A 153 -4.00 -14.14 22.44
CA THR A 153 -4.94 -13.09 22.04
C THR A 153 -4.21 -11.92 21.43
N GLN A 154 -4.72 -11.40 20.32
CA GLN A 154 -4.32 -10.10 19.76
C GLN A 154 -5.55 -9.20 19.62
N ASN A 155 -5.41 -7.89 19.90
CA ASN A 155 -6.45 -6.88 19.67
C ASN A 155 -6.24 -6.11 18.35
N ALA A 156 -7.27 -5.36 17.92
CA ALA A 156 -7.27 -4.56 16.69
C ALA A 156 -6.13 -3.52 16.57
N ALA A 157 -5.59 -3.03 17.70
CA ALA A 157 -4.55 -2.01 17.71
C ALA A 157 -3.12 -2.59 17.66
N SER A 158 -2.99 -3.91 17.77
CA SER A 158 -1.71 -4.59 17.97
C SER A 158 -1.21 -5.27 16.70
N THR A 159 0.10 -5.47 16.64
CA THR A 159 0.78 -6.06 15.49
C THR A 159 1.55 -7.31 15.89
N LEU A 160 1.34 -8.40 15.15
CA LEU A 160 2.22 -9.56 15.14
C LEU A 160 3.20 -9.38 13.98
N VAL A 161 4.50 -9.33 14.28
CA VAL A 161 5.56 -9.29 13.29
C VAL A 161 6.16 -10.69 13.15
N THR A 162 6.26 -11.20 11.92
CA THR A 162 6.96 -12.46 11.64
C THR A 162 8.12 -12.20 10.70
N GLN A 163 9.33 -12.55 11.16
CA GLN A 163 10.58 -12.29 10.45
C GLN A 163 11.08 -13.56 9.77
N LEU A 164 11.12 -13.55 8.43
CA LEU A 164 11.40 -14.71 7.59
C LEU A 164 12.80 -14.62 6.96
N SER A 165 13.54 -15.73 7.00
CA SER A 165 14.87 -15.89 6.43
C SER A 165 14.98 -17.03 5.42
N GLY A 166 13.93 -17.83 5.19
CA GLY A 166 13.93 -18.91 4.21
C GLY A 166 12.56 -19.56 3.96
N ALA A 167 12.44 -20.31 2.86
CA ALA A 167 11.19 -20.94 2.40
C ALA A 167 10.62 -22.05 3.31
N GLY A 168 11.46 -22.61 4.18
CA GLY A 168 11.08 -23.68 5.13
C GLY A 168 11.53 -23.40 6.56
N THR A 169 11.72 -22.13 6.89
CA THR A 169 12.01 -21.70 8.27
C THR A 169 10.71 -21.62 9.08
N PHE A 170 10.76 -21.05 10.29
CA PHE A 170 9.59 -20.94 11.17
C PHE A 170 9.06 -22.33 11.61
N ALA A 171 10.00 -23.26 11.82
CA ALA A 171 9.67 -24.61 12.29
C ALA A 171 9.08 -24.60 13.70
N GLN A 172 9.50 -23.64 14.53
CA GLN A 172 8.86 -23.31 15.80
C GLN A 172 7.93 -22.11 15.60
N HIS A 173 6.83 -22.14 16.34
CA HIS A 173 5.78 -21.13 16.29
C HIS A 173 5.03 -21.13 17.62
N ILE A 174 4.09 -20.20 17.79
CA ILE A 174 3.21 -20.20 18.95
C ILE A 174 2.29 -21.41 18.88
N THR A 175 2.33 -22.25 19.91
CA THR A 175 1.41 -23.38 20.10
C THR A 175 0.47 -23.09 21.26
N ALA A 176 -0.83 -22.96 20.98
CA ALA A 176 -1.87 -22.73 21.97
C ALA A 176 -2.68 -24.01 22.24
N SER A 177 -2.63 -24.55 23.46
CA SER A 177 -3.39 -25.77 23.82
C SER A 177 -4.90 -25.55 23.84
N ASN A 178 -5.38 -24.30 23.96
CA ASN A 178 -6.80 -23.97 23.97
C ASN A 178 -7.20 -23.10 22.78
N THR A 179 -6.98 -21.79 22.84
CA THR A 179 -7.57 -20.85 21.86
C THR A 179 -6.56 -19.83 21.38
N ILE A 180 -6.59 -19.54 20.09
CA ILE A 180 -5.98 -18.37 19.46
C ILE A 180 -7.12 -17.43 19.07
N THR A 181 -7.04 -16.17 19.48
CA THR A 181 -7.95 -15.10 19.05
C THR A 181 -7.15 -14.04 18.30
N LEU A 182 -7.48 -13.83 17.03
CA LEU A 182 -6.79 -12.91 16.13
C LEU A 182 -7.65 -11.69 15.80
N ASP A 183 -6.97 -10.55 15.73
CA ASP A 183 -7.48 -9.24 15.35
C ASP A 183 -6.26 -8.39 14.90
N GLY A 184 -6.47 -7.18 14.38
CA GLY A 184 -5.38 -6.24 14.09
C GLY A 184 -4.44 -6.70 12.97
N THR A 185 -3.15 -6.37 13.07
CA THR A 185 -2.21 -6.52 11.93
C THR A 185 -1.29 -7.73 12.07
N LEU A 186 -1.09 -8.45 10.97
CA LEU A 186 0.08 -9.30 10.75
C LEU A 186 1.05 -8.56 9.82
N ARG A 187 2.29 -8.37 10.26
CA ARG A 187 3.38 -7.83 9.45
C ARG A 187 4.42 -8.90 9.15
N LEU A 188 4.71 -9.11 7.88
CA LEU A 188 5.77 -9.99 7.41
C LEU A 188 6.99 -9.16 7.08
N GLU A 189 8.14 -9.51 7.64
CA GLU A 189 9.40 -8.81 7.43
C GLU A 189 10.48 -9.78 6.97
N ARG A 190 11.41 -9.29 6.14
CA ARG A 190 12.65 -10.03 5.90
C ARG A 190 13.50 -9.97 7.17
N ALA A 191 13.93 -11.12 7.68
CA ALA A 191 14.73 -11.17 8.88
C ALA A 191 16.02 -10.34 8.75
N PRO A 192 16.45 -9.60 9.80
CA PRO A 192 17.66 -8.79 9.74
C PRO A 192 18.89 -9.60 9.31
N GLY A 193 19.62 -9.06 8.34
CA GLY A 193 20.81 -9.69 7.74
C GLY A 193 20.52 -10.77 6.69
N SER A 194 19.24 -11.07 6.40
CA SER A 194 18.87 -12.02 5.35
C SER A 194 18.74 -11.33 3.98
N SER A 195 19.10 -12.04 2.92
CA SER A 195 18.80 -11.68 1.52
C SER A 195 17.60 -12.45 0.95
N PHE A 196 16.86 -13.15 1.81
CA PHE A 196 15.74 -14.00 1.39
C PHE A 196 14.65 -13.21 0.68
N THR A 197 14.14 -13.81 -0.40
CA THR A 197 12.91 -13.40 -1.09
C THR A 197 12.02 -14.63 -1.21
N ALA A 198 10.73 -14.46 -0.99
CA ALA A 198 9.77 -15.55 -1.08
C ALA A 198 9.52 -15.94 -2.55
N SER A 199 9.13 -17.18 -2.75
CA SER A 199 8.69 -17.73 -4.03
C SER A 199 7.28 -18.28 -3.92
N ALA A 200 6.53 -18.28 -5.02
CA ALA A 200 5.22 -18.91 -5.06
C ALA A 200 5.31 -20.40 -4.64
N GLY A 201 4.38 -20.83 -3.80
CA GLY A 201 4.38 -22.13 -3.14
C GLY A 201 5.10 -22.16 -1.79
N ASN A 202 5.82 -21.10 -1.39
CA ASN A 202 6.31 -20.99 -0.01
C ASN A 202 5.14 -20.86 0.97
N SER A 203 5.30 -21.46 2.15
CA SER A 203 4.26 -21.50 3.17
C SER A 203 4.88 -21.66 4.55
N TRP A 204 4.38 -20.93 5.53
CA TRP A 204 4.83 -20.96 6.93
C TRP A 204 3.63 -21.07 7.86
N THR A 205 3.65 -22.04 8.77
CA THR A 205 2.72 -22.07 9.90
C THR A 205 3.27 -21.17 10.99
N ILE A 206 2.58 -20.06 11.25
CA ILE A 206 3.04 -19.04 12.22
C ILE A 206 2.43 -19.22 13.60
N MET A 207 1.33 -19.99 13.69
CA MET A 207 0.72 -20.40 14.95
C MET A 207 -0.02 -21.73 14.78
N GLN A 208 -0.17 -22.47 15.87
CA GLN A 208 -0.99 -23.68 15.95
C GLN A 208 -1.83 -23.62 17.23
N GLY A 209 -3.15 -23.74 17.11
CA GLY A 209 -4.07 -23.75 18.24
C GLY A 209 -5.02 -24.94 18.22
N ALA A 210 -5.70 -25.24 19.33
CA ALA A 210 -6.84 -26.17 19.31
C ALA A 210 -8.08 -25.52 18.66
N ALA A 211 -8.27 -24.21 18.82
CA ALA A 211 -9.25 -23.40 18.10
C ALA A 211 -8.64 -22.04 17.69
N VAL A 212 -9.02 -21.54 16.50
CA VAL A 212 -8.62 -20.20 16.02
C VAL A 212 -9.86 -19.36 15.72
N ASN A 213 -10.05 -18.30 16.50
CA ASN A 213 -11.14 -17.35 16.40
C ASN A 213 -10.63 -16.03 15.79
N GLY A 214 -11.49 -15.31 15.06
CA GLY A 214 -11.11 -14.06 14.40
C GLY A 214 -10.09 -14.26 13.28
N SER A 215 -9.61 -13.17 12.68
CA SER A 215 -8.59 -13.12 11.64
C SER A 215 -7.79 -11.83 11.82
N PHE A 216 -6.61 -11.73 11.21
CA PHE A 216 -5.97 -10.41 11.08
C PHE A 216 -6.82 -9.51 10.16
N ASP A 217 -7.02 -8.27 10.58
CA ASP A 217 -7.69 -7.22 9.81
C ASP A 217 -6.82 -6.72 8.65
N ALA A 218 -5.50 -6.74 8.85
CA ALA A 218 -4.53 -6.32 7.86
C ALA A 218 -3.35 -7.29 7.74
N LEU A 219 -2.82 -7.43 6.52
CA LEU A 219 -1.59 -8.12 6.22
C LEU A 219 -0.62 -7.14 5.55
N GLU A 220 0.41 -6.76 6.29
CA GLU A 220 1.51 -5.93 5.80
C GLU A 220 2.68 -6.82 5.39
N VAL A 221 3.31 -6.54 4.26
CA VAL A 221 4.42 -7.34 3.75
C VAL A 221 5.55 -6.41 3.33
N ASP A 222 6.72 -6.60 3.94
CA ASP A 222 7.96 -5.96 3.54
C ASP A 222 8.22 -6.18 2.03
N PRO A 223 8.35 -5.12 1.22
CA PRO A 223 8.67 -5.23 -0.20
C PRO A 223 9.93 -6.07 -0.46
N ALA A 224 10.88 -6.10 0.47
CA ALA A 224 12.11 -6.88 0.35
C ALA A 224 11.90 -8.40 0.39
N LEU A 225 10.71 -8.88 0.79
CA LEU A 225 10.31 -10.29 0.68
C LEU A 225 9.81 -10.66 -0.73
N ARG A 226 9.55 -9.68 -1.60
CA ARG A 226 9.03 -9.91 -2.95
C ARG A 226 10.19 -9.98 -3.95
N ALA A 227 10.21 -11.03 -4.74
CA ALA A 227 11.16 -11.21 -5.85
C ALA A 227 10.62 -10.65 -7.18
N ASN A 228 9.28 -10.59 -7.34
CA ASN A 228 8.64 -10.11 -8.56
C ASN A 228 7.21 -9.60 -8.28
N ASN A 229 6.65 -8.89 -9.25
CA ASN A 229 5.26 -8.44 -9.21
C ASN A 229 4.31 -9.64 -9.31
N GLY A 230 3.07 -9.49 -8.83
CA GLY A 230 2.07 -10.56 -8.89
C GLY A 230 2.18 -11.59 -7.75
N GLN A 231 3.25 -11.57 -6.96
CA GLN A 231 3.29 -12.35 -5.73
C GLN A 231 2.24 -11.82 -4.75
N VAL A 232 1.43 -12.70 -4.18
CA VAL A 232 0.44 -12.35 -3.16
C VAL A 232 0.66 -13.23 -1.95
N PHE A 233 0.70 -12.60 -0.78
CA PHE A 233 0.76 -13.29 0.50
C PHE A 233 -0.66 -13.37 1.03
N ALA A 234 -1.04 -14.53 1.55
CA ALA A 234 -2.36 -14.74 2.12
C ALA A 234 -2.26 -15.53 3.41
N THR A 235 -3.08 -15.16 4.38
CA THR A 235 -3.29 -15.93 5.60
C THR A 235 -4.43 -16.92 5.38
N SER A 236 -4.28 -18.10 5.96
CA SER A 236 -5.33 -19.13 5.97
C SER A 236 -5.37 -19.80 7.34
N LYS A 237 -6.52 -20.39 7.66
CA LYS A 237 -6.75 -21.12 8.90
C LYS A 237 -7.32 -22.49 8.58
N SER A 238 -6.66 -23.57 9.00
CA SER A 238 -7.13 -24.94 8.80
C SER A 238 -6.59 -25.86 9.89
N GLY A 239 -7.44 -26.70 10.48
CA GLY A 239 -7.01 -27.65 11.51
C GLY A 239 -6.33 -26.99 12.72
N GLY A 240 -6.70 -25.75 13.04
CA GLY A 240 -6.08 -24.97 14.11
C GLY A 240 -4.75 -24.30 13.74
N ALA A 241 -4.18 -24.58 12.57
CA ALA A 241 -3.00 -23.89 12.07
C ALA A 241 -3.38 -22.51 11.50
N VAL A 242 -2.54 -21.52 11.74
CA VAL A 242 -2.54 -20.22 11.07
C VAL A 242 -1.34 -20.21 10.13
N THR A 243 -1.62 -20.17 8.83
CA THR A 243 -0.59 -20.34 7.80
C THR A 243 -0.53 -19.12 6.90
N VAL A 244 0.68 -18.63 6.65
CA VAL A 244 0.98 -17.64 5.61
C VAL A 244 1.46 -18.40 4.39
N SER A 245 0.86 -18.14 3.23
CA SER A 245 1.24 -18.76 1.96
C SER A 245 1.52 -17.69 0.92
N VAL A 246 2.37 -18.03 -0.05
CA VAL A 246 2.71 -17.16 -1.18
C VAL A 246 2.22 -17.81 -2.46
N GLU A 247 1.44 -17.06 -3.22
CA GLU A 247 0.99 -17.47 -4.55
C GLU A 247 1.44 -16.48 -5.61
N GLN A 248 1.47 -16.95 -6.85
CA GLN A 248 1.68 -16.10 -8.01
C GLN A 248 0.34 -15.84 -8.69
N ARG A 249 0.06 -14.57 -8.97
CA ARG A 249 -1.10 -14.14 -9.74
C ARG A 249 -0.67 -13.40 -10.99
N LEU A 250 -1.57 -13.34 -11.97
CA LEU A 250 -1.45 -12.41 -13.08
C LEU A 250 -1.40 -10.97 -12.56
N VAL A 251 -0.71 -10.12 -13.32
CA VAL A 251 -0.64 -8.68 -13.11
C VAL A 251 -1.33 -8.00 -14.26
N LEU A 252 -2.25 -7.07 -13.97
CA LEU A 252 -2.73 -6.12 -14.95
C LEU A 252 -1.94 -4.83 -14.78
N GLN A 253 -1.03 -4.54 -15.72
CA GLN A 253 -0.43 -3.23 -15.83
C GLN A 253 -1.46 -2.27 -16.43
N VAL A 254 -1.67 -1.14 -15.76
CA VAL A 254 -2.59 -0.09 -16.20
C VAL A 254 -1.84 1.21 -16.30
N ASP A 255 -1.74 1.76 -17.51
CA ASP A 255 -1.19 3.08 -17.72
C ASP A 255 -2.15 4.13 -17.15
N ARG A 256 -1.69 4.81 -16.10
CA ARG A 256 -2.47 5.80 -15.34
C ARG A 256 -2.82 7.06 -16.14
N PHE A 257 -2.22 7.23 -17.33
CA PHE A 257 -2.37 8.40 -18.17
C PHE A 257 -3.25 8.12 -19.41
N SER A 258 -3.05 6.98 -20.07
CA SER A 258 -3.72 6.62 -21.34
C SER A 258 -4.88 5.63 -21.17
N GLY A 259 -4.88 4.86 -20.07
CA GLY A 259 -5.79 3.74 -19.89
C GLY A 259 -5.39 2.49 -20.68
N ALA A 260 -4.15 2.45 -21.19
CA ALA A 260 -3.56 1.25 -21.75
C ALA A 260 -3.51 0.14 -20.68
N ALA A 261 -3.86 -1.07 -21.07
CA ALA A 261 -3.93 -2.21 -20.17
C ALA A 261 -3.19 -3.41 -20.76
N LYS A 262 -2.30 -4.02 -19.97
CA LYS A 262 -1.52 -5.18 -20.38
C LYS A 262 -1.58 -6.25 -19.29
N LEU A 263 -2.08 -7.42 -19.65
CA LEU A 263 -2.12 -8.58 -18.77
C LEU A 263 -0.78 -9.33 -18.86
N ILE A 264 -0.18 -9.63 -17.72
CA ILE A 264 1.18 -10.19 -17.66
C ILE A 264 1.20 -11.33 -16.66
N ASN A 265 1.89 -12.42 -17.01
CA ASN A 265 2.45 -13.32 -16.02
C ASN A 265 3.93 -12.96 -15.87
N PRO A 266 4.35 -12.30 -14.77
CA PRO A 266 5.72 -11.79 -14.66
C PRO A 266 6.80 -12.86 -14.84
N SER A 267 8.02 -12.45 -15.19
CA SER A 267 9.17 -13.35 -15.20
C SER A 267 9.75 -13.51 -13.79
N GLY A 268 10.67 -14.46 -13.60
CA GLY A 268 11.35 -14.66 -12.31
C GLY A 268 10.73 -15.72 -11.41
N HIS A 269 9.76 -16.48 -11.91
CA HIS A 269 9.19 -17.67 -11.25
C HIS A 269 8.88 -18.77 -12.28
N ALA A 270 8.48 -19.96 -11.80
CA ALA A 270 8.18 -21.12 -12.65
C ALA A 270 6.68 -21.43 -12.81
N VAL A 271 5.79 -20.64 -12.20
CA VAL A 271 4.34 -20.88 -12.20
C VAL A 271 3.69 -20.47 -13.54
N ASN A 272 3.11 -21.43 -14.24
CA ASN A 272 2.18 -21.18 -15.35
C ASN A 272 0.79 -20.88 -14.78
N ILE A 273 0.12 -19.85 -15.29
CA ILE A 273 -1.21 -19.44 -14.80
C ILE A 273 -2.25 -19.67 -15.90
N PRO A 274 -3.13 -20.67 -15.75
CA PRO A 274 -4.24 -20.88 -16.65
C PRO A 274 -5.47 -20.04 -16.29
N LEU A 275 -6.19 -19.56 -17.30
CA LEU A 275 -7.45 -18.86 -17.16
C LEU A 275 -8.48 -19.34 -18.18
N LEU A 276 -9.74 -19.40 -17.76
CA LEU A 276 -10.93 -19.74 -18.56
C LEU A 276 -11.75 -18.51 -18.93
N SER A 277 -11.77 -17.51 -18.07
CA SER A 277 -12.49 -16.26 -18.28
C SER A 277 -11.80 -15.14 -17.53
N TYR A 278 -12.11 -13.90 -17.91
CA TYR A 278 -11.76 -12.74 -17.12
C TYR A 278 -12.82 -11.64 -17.21
N THR A 279 -12.81 -10.76 -16.21
CA THR A 279 -13.57 -9.52 -16.17
C THR A 279 -12.62 -8.39 -15.79
N LEU A 280 -12.47 -7.41 -16.67
CA LEU A 280 -11.85 -6.11 -16.41
C LEU A 280 -12.95 -5.11 -16.05
N ALA A 281 -12.86 -4.43 -14.92
CA ALA A 281 -13.80 -3.38 -14.54
C ALA A 281 -13.08 -2.10 -14.12
N SER A 282 -13.66 -0.96 -14.48
CA SER A 282 -13.27 0.37 -13.96
C SER A 282 -14.54 1.21 -13.82
N PRO A 283 -15.18 1.23 -12.63
CA PRO A 283 -16.47 1.86 -12.45
C PRO A 283 -16.47 3.39 -12.58
N SER A 284 -15.42 4.08 -12.14
CA SER A 284 -15.37 5.56 -12.12
C SER A 284 -14.96 6.12 -13.48
N ASN A 285 -13.93 5.55 -14.10
CA ASN A 285 -13.48 5.96 -15.43
C ASN A 285 -14.38 5.39 -16.54
N GLY A 286 -14.94 4.21 -16.34
CA GLY A 286 -15.61 3.44 -17.38
C GLY A 286 -14.62 2.77 -18.34
N VAL A 287 -15.17 1.90 -19.18
CA VAL A 287 -14.43 1.11 -20.17
C VAL A 287 -15.10 1.20 -21.54
N SER A 288 -14.36 0.87 -22.59
CA SER A 288 -14.83 0.87 -23.99
C SER A 288 -14.64 -0.50 -24.63
N SER A 289 -15.69 -1.04 -25.22
CA SER A 289 -15.69 -2.31 -25.97
C SER A 289 -15.52 -2.12 -27.47
N LEU A 290 -14.98 -0.98 -27.91
CA LEU A 290 -14.68 -0.76 -29.33
C LEU A 290 -13.38 -1.46 -29.69
N ASP A 291 -13.30 -2.14 -30.83
CA ASP A 291 -12.12 -2.89 -31.30
C ASP A 291 -10.86 -1.99 -31.44
N SER A 292 -11.05 -0.68 -31.64
CA SER A 292 -9.96 0.30 -31.67
C SER A 292 -9.40 0.66 -30.28
N ARG A 293 -10.08 0.22 -29.22
CA ARG A 293 -9.77 0.54 -27.81
C ARG A 293 -9.47 -0.72 -27.01
N TRP A 294 -10.23 -1.79 -27.20
CA TRP A 294 -10.05 -3.05 -26.52
C TRP A 294 -9.59 -4.10 -27.52
N THR A 295 -8.38 -4.61 -27.34
CA THR A 295 -7.85 -5.73 -28.12
C THR A 295 -8.16 -7.00 -27.37
N SER A 296 -9.35 -7.56 -27.58
CA SER A 296 -9.80 -8.77 -26.89
C SER A 296 -8.98 -10.00 -27.33
N LEU A 297 -9.05 -11.08 -26.56
CA LEU A 297 -8.46 -12.38 -26.93
C LEU A 297 -9.19 -12.97 -28.15
N GLU A 298 -10.50 -12.75 -28.27
CA GLU A 298 -11.27 -13.05 -29.48
C GLU A 298 -10.70 -12.30 -30.71
N ASP A 299 -10.51 -10.99 -30.63
CA ASP A 299 -9.94 -10.16 -31.71
C ASP A 299 -8.50 -10.55 -32.05
N SER A 300 -7.75 -10.97 -31.04
CA SER A 300 -6.38 -11.49 -31.20
C SER A 300 -6.33 -12.91 -31.79
N GLY A 301 -7.48 -13.50 -32.14
CA GLY A 301 -7.59 -14.82 -32.75
C GLY A 301 -7.24 -15.98 -31.80
N VAL A 302 -7.35 -15.77 -30.48
CA VAL A 302 -7.09 -16.82 -29.49
C VAL A 302 -8.26 -17.79 -29.49
N GLY A 303 -8.02 -19.01 -29.98
CA GLY A 303 -9.08 -20.01 -30.19
C GLY A 303 -9.98 -20.27 -28.97
N GLY A 304 -11.29 -20.22 -29.20
CA GLY A 304 -12.33 -20.55 -28.21
C GLY A 304 -12.71 -19.42 -27.25
N TRP A 305 -12.00 -18.29 -27.28
CA TRP A 305 -12.38 -17.09 -26.51
C TRP A 305 -13.47 -16.31 -27.22
N GLN A 306 -14.38 -15.77 -26.42
CA GLN A 306 -15.49 -14.94 -26.87
C GLN A 306 -15.74 -13.81 -25.90
N GLU A 307 -16.05 -12.63 -26.42
CA GLU A 307 -16.51 -11.49 -25.64
C GLU A 307 -17.86 -11.78 -24.97
N ALA A 308 -17.99 -11.38 -23.71
CA ALA A 308 -19.06 -11.83 -22.83
C ALA A 308 -19.71 -10.65 -22.10
N ASN A 309 -20.78 -10.11 -22.68
CA ASN A 309 -21.61 -9.04 -22.09
C ASN A 309 -20.83 -7.78 -21.67
N PRO A 310 -20.09 -7.13 -22.60
CA PRO A 310 -19.43 -5.86 -22.29
C PRO A 310 -20.46 -4.79 -21.90
N THR A 311 -20.09 -3.94 -20.94
CA THR A 311 -20.85 -2.77 -20.52
C THR A 311 -19.93 -1.56 -20.48
N SER A 312 -20.46 -0.37 -20.18
CA SER A 312 -19.65 0.84 -20.02
C SER A 312 -18.74 0.84 -18.78
N ILE A 313 -18.82 -0.17 -17.90
CA ILE A 313 -18.01 -0.26 -16.68
C ILE A 313 -17.24 -1.58 -16.53
N GLN A 314 -17.54 -2.58 -17.37
CA GLN A 314 -16.86 -3.87 -17.36
C GLN A 314 -16.75 -4.48 -18.76
N LEU A 315 -15.61 -5.09 -19.04
CA LEU A 315 -15.35 -5.92 -20.20
C LEU A 315 -15.07 -7.33 -19.71
N SER A 316 -15.55 -8.35 -20.41
CA SER A 316 -15.30 -9.74 -20.03
C SER A 316 -15.16 -10.61 -21.26
N GLU A 317 -14.34 -11.65 -21.13
CA GLU A 317 -14.29 -12.72 -22.10
C GLU A 317 -14.33 -14.06 -21.39
N LEU A 318 -14.82 -15.09 -22.09
CA LEU A 318 -14.80 -16.46 -21.62
C LEU A 318 -14.40 -17.41 -22.73
N ASN A 319 -13.76 -18.51 -22.35
CA ASN A 319 -13.52 -19.66 -23.20
C ASN A 319 -14.32 -20.86 -22.69
N ALA A 320 -15.36 -21.23 -23.44
CA ALA A 320 -16.27 -22.31 -23.04
C ALA A 320 -15.71 -23.71 -23.31
N THR A 321 -14.61 -23.80 -24.09
CA THR A 321 -14.13 -25.05 -24.67
C THR A 321 -12.70 -25.42 -24.25
N GLY A 322 -12.00 -24.52 -23.57
CA GLY A 322 -10.62 -24.69 -23.14
C GLY A 322 -10.14 -23.55 -22.26
N SER A 323 -8.83 -23.49 -22.02
CA SER A 323 -8.17 -22.46 -21.20
C SER A 323 -7.01 -21.84 -21.94
N LEU A 324 -6.75 -20.56 -21.71
CA LEU A 324 -5.44 -19.95 -22.01
C LEU A 324 -4.48 -20.26 -20.88
N THR A 325 -3.22 -20.57 -21.17
CA THR A 325 -2.15 -20.64 -20.15
C THR A 325 -1.14 -19.54 -20.44
N MET A 326 -0.89 -18.69 -19.46
CA MET A 326 0.18 -17.69 -19.51
C MET A 326 1.41 -18.25 -18.79
N SER A 327 2.48 -18.47 -19.54
CA SER A 327 3.79 -18.84 -18.99
C SER A 327 4.54 -17.63 -18.40
N PRO A 328 5.49 -17.83 -17.47
CA PRO A 328 6.29 -16.75 -16.91
C PRO A 328 6.93 -15.90 -18.02
N GLY A 329 6.82 -14.58 -17.90
CA GLY A 329 7.28 -13.59 -18.88
C GLY A 329 6.33 -13.35 -20.07
N GLN A 330 5.24 -14.12 -20.21
CA GLN A 330 4.25 -13.86 -21.26
C GLN A 330 3.35 -12.69 -20.90
N SER A 331 2.93 -11.96 -21.94
CA SER A 331 1.98 -10.86 -21.81
C SER A 331 0.97 -10.84 -22.95
N ARG A 332 -0.16 -10.17 -22.69
CA ARG A 332 -1.23 -9.88 -23.63
C ARG A 332 -1.55 -8.39 -23.53
N ASP A 333 -1.41 -7.70 -24.65
CA ASP A 333 -1.87 -6.32 -24.76
C ASP A 333 -3.39 -6.33 -24.92
N LEU A 334 -4.08 -5.54 -24.11
CA LEU A 334 -5.54 -5.39 -24.16
C LEU A 334 -5.94 -4.05 -24.80
N GLY A 335 -4.97 -3.28 -25.32
CA GLY A 335 -5.19 -1.96 -25.91
C GLY A 335 -5.33 -0.88 -24.86
N THR A 336 -6.21 0.09 -25.11
CA THR A 336 -6.61 1.19 -24.19
C THR A 336 -8.07 1.07 -23.72
N PRO A 337 -8.46 -0.02 -23.06
CA PRO A 337 -9.87 -0.28 -22.75
C PRO A 337 -10.44 0.69 -21.71
N ILE A 338 -9.59 1.29 -20.85
CA ILE A 338 -10.03 2.17 -19.76
C ILE A 338 -10.06 3.62 -20.24
N ASN A 339 -11.12 4.36 -19.92
CA ASN A 339 -11.23 5.75 -20.36
C ASN A 339 -10.36 6.68 -19.49
N ALA A 340 -9.41 7.37 -20.11
CA ALA A 340 -8.64 8.41 -19.42
C ALA A 340 -9.44 9.73 -19.39
N ASN A 341 -9.51 10.38 -18.23
CA ASN A 341 -10.08 11.73 -18.11
C ASN A 341 -9.09 12.76 -18.68
N PRO A 342 -9.37 13.40 -19.84
CA PRO A 342 -8.48 14.41 -20.40
C PRO A 342 -8.48 15.73 -19.62
N ALA A 343 -9.49 15.95 -18.77
CA ALA A 343 -9.63 17.14 -17.93
C ALA A 343 -9.15 16.91 -16.49
N ALA A 344 -8.41 15.84 -16.22
CA ALA A 344 -7.85 15.58 -14.91
C ALA A 344 -6.87 16.72 -14.54
N PRO A 345 -7.02 17.38 -13.37
CA PRO A 345 -6.07 18.36 -12.89
C PRO A 345 -4.65 17.78 -12.80
N LEU A 346 -3.64 18.66 -12.86
CA LEU A 346 -2.27 18.25 -12.57
C LEU A 346 -2.19 17.54 -11.21
N LYS A 347 -1.23 16.63 -11.09
CA LYS A 347 -1.00 15.75 -9.92
C LYS A 347 -2.09 14.71 -9.66
N THR A 348 -3.14 14.68 -10.48
CA THR A 348 -4.15 13.61 -10.41
C THR A 348 -4.03 12.69 -11.62
N ASP A 349 -4.12 11.39 -11.38
CA ASP A 349 -4.10 10.40 -12.45
C ASP A 349 -5.33 10.57 -13.35
N ARG A 350 -5.13 10.44 -14.67
CA ARG A 350 -6.22 10.49 -15.64
C ARG A 350 -7.08 9.24 -15.57
N VAL A 351 -6.49 8.14 -15.12
CA VAL A 351 -7.15 6.86 -14.83
C VAL A 351 -7.02 6.56 -13.35
N ASN A 352 -8.15 6.38 -12.66
CA ASN A 352 -8.18 5.98 -11.26
C ASN A 352 -7.85 4.49 -11.14
N THR A 353 -6.56 4.13 -11.10
CA THR A 353 -6.15 2.74 -11.02
C THR A 353 -6.57 2.04 -9.73
N ALA A 354 -6.96 2.78 -8.68
CA ALA A 354 -7.41 2.21 -7.41
C ALA A 354 -8.80 1.56 -7.50
N ASP A 355 -9.61 1.90 -8.50
CA ASP A 355 -10.92 1.28 -8.73
C ASP A 355 -10.93 0.22 -9.83
N VAL A 356 -9.79 0.07 -10.51
CA VAL A 356 -9.63 -0.92 -11.56
C VAL A 356 -9.54 -2.29 -10.89
N SER A 357 -10.27 -3.26 -11.43
CA SER A 357 -10.16 -4.66 -11.03
C SER A 357 -10.07 -5.56 -12.25
N PHE A 358 -9.30 -6.63 -12.10
CA PHE A 358 -9.20 -7.67 -13.11
C PHE A 358 -9.32 -9.02 -12.41
N ARG A 359 -10.43 -9.70 -12.63
CA ARG A 359 -10.73 -11.00 -12.03
C ARG A 359 -10.74 -12.07 -13.09
N TYR A 360 -10.00 -13.15 -12.89
CA TYR A 360 -9.97 -14.29 -13.82
C TYR A 360 -10.39 -15.57 -13.13
N GLN A 361 -10.89 -16.53 -13.92
CA GLN A 361 -11.29 -17.83 -13.42
C GLN A 361 -10.26 -18.89 -13.80
N SER A 362 -9.80 -19.68 -12.83
CA SER A 362 -8.94 -20.84 -13.08
C SER A 362 -9.73 -22.00 -13.69
N PRO A 363 -9.07 -23.01 -14.29
CA PRO A 363 -9.72 -24.24 -14.74
C PRO A 363 -10.43 -25.05 -13.65
N THR A 364 -10.09 -24.82 -12.37
CA THR A 364 -10.76 -25.44 -11.22
C THR A 364 -12.01 -24.67 -10.78
N GLY A 365 -12.35 -23.58 -11.46
CA GLY A 365 -13.50 -22.73 -11.18
C GLY A 365 -13.24 -21.63 -10.15
N GLN A 366 -12.02 -21.53 -9.61
CA GLN A 366 -11.66 -20.50 -8.62
C GLN A 366 -11.60 -19.12 -9.28
N LEU A 367 -12.25 -18.12 -8.67
CA LEU A 367 -12.13 -16.73 -9.05
C LEU A 367 -10.94 -16.09 -8.33
N ILE A 368 -10.06 -15.43 -9.08
CA ILE A 368 -8.81 -14.88 -8.59
C ILE A 368 -8.69 -13.43 -9.07
N ASP A 369 -8.43 -12.52 -8.15
CA ASP A 369 -8.14 -11.12 -8.49
C ASP A 369 -6.65 -10.99 -8.85
N ALA A 370 -6.38 -10.49 -10.06
CA ALA A 370 -5.05 -10.12 -10.49
C ALA A 370 -4.52 -8.92 -9.67
N VAL A 371 -3.21 -8.80 -9.60
CA VAL A 371 -2.56 -7.62 -9.02
C VAL A 371 -2.66 -6.47 -10.01
N ILE A 372 -3.10 -5.30 -9.57
CA ILE A 372 -3.10 -4.09 -10.39
C ILE A 372 -1.76 -3.38 -10.20
N GLU A 373 -1.06 -3.13 -11.30
CA GLU A 373 0.20 -2.40 -11.32
C GLU A 373 0.00 -1.09 -12.10
N PRO A 374 -0.12 0.06 -11.41
CA PRO A 374 -0.17 1.35 -12.08
C PRO A 374 1.18 1.65 -12.74
N VAL A 375 1.20 1.86 -14.04
CA VAL A 375 2.38 2.25 -14.83
C VAL A 375 2.10 3.55 -15.57
N GLY A 376 3.03 3.96 -16.43
CA GLY A 376 2.89 5.16 -17.25
C GLY A 376 3.30 6.45 -16.53
N ARG A 377 3.22 7.54 -17.27
CA ARG A 377 3.64 8.87 -16.84
C ARG A 377 2.68 9.49 -15.83
N ILE A 378 3.19 10.39 -15.01
CA ILE A 378 2.42 11.16 -14.03
C ILE A 378 1.87 12.41 -14.71
N ASN A 379 0.63 12.81 -14.43
CA ASN A 379 0.05 14.02 -14.99
C ASN A 379 0.56 15.29 -14.26
N ASP A 380 1.87 15.57 -14.29
CA ASP A 380 2.48 16.70 -13.56
C ASP A 380 3.83 17.13 -14.18
N LEU A 381 4.42 18.20 -13.64
CA LEU A 381 5.85 18.47 -13.79
C LEU A 381 6.62 17.63 -12.76
N VAL A 382 7.51 16.77 -13.25
CA VAL A 382 8.15 15.73 -12.44
C VAL A 382 9.65 15.95 -12.38
N LEU A 383 10.19 15.96 -11.17
CA LEU A 383 11.62 15.79 -10.94
C LEU A 383 11.94 14.29 -10.88
N VAL A 384 12.53 13.77 -11.94
CA VAL A 384 13.02 12.39 -12.02
C VAL A 384 14.46 12.36 -11.53
N VAL A 385 14.76 11.51 -10.55
CA VAL A 385 16.08 11.33 -9.95
C VAL A 385 16.54 9.90 -10.13
N ASP A 386 17.66 9.70 -10.80
CA ASP A 386 18.30 8.40 -10.93
C ASP A 386 18.93 8.01 -9.58
N PRO A 387 18.48 6.93 -8.93
CA PRO A 387 18.95 6.56 -7.61
C PRO A 387 20.39 6.00 -7.60
N ASP A 388 20.92 5.60 -8.76
CA ASP A 388 22.22 4.92 -8.87
C ASP A 388 23.37 5.90 -9.09
N ASN A 389 23.09 7.09 -9.62
CA ASN A 389 24.11 8.09 -9.94
C ASN A 389 23.75 9.53 -9.54
N GLY A 390 22.53 9.77 -9.03
CA GLY A 390 22.09 11.08 -8.57
C GLY A 390 21.76 12.09 -9.66
N LEU A 391 21.73 11.67 -10.93
CA LEU A 391 21.30 12.51 -12.04
C LEU A 391 19.83 12.88 -11.85
N ALA A 392 19.52 14.16 -11.99
CA ALA A 392 18.15 14.66 -11.91
C ALA A 392 17.73 15.33 -13.22
N THR A 393 16.46 15.19 -13.59
CA THR A 393 15.85 15.80 -14.77
C THR A 393 14.45 16.28 -14.42
N ILE A 394 14.12 17.52 -14.74
CA ILE A 394 12.74 18.00 -14.74
C ILE A 394 12.11 17.55 -16.05
N GLN A 395 10.99 16.84 -16.00
CA GLN A 395 10.27 16.37 -17.18
C GLN A 395 8.80 16.82 -17.07
N ASN A 396 8.26 17.41 -18.14
CA ASN A 396 6.83 17.65 -18.21
C ASN A 396 6.10 16.38 -18.62
N GLN A 397 5.56 15.66 -17.63
CA GLN A 397 4.86 14.41 -17.85
C GLN A 397 3.35 14.59 -18.15
N SER A 398 2.83 15.82 -18.03
CA SER A 398 1.43 16.16 -18.28
C SER A 398 1.07 16.21 -19.79
N SER A 399 -0.22 16.43 -20.10
CA SER A 399 -0.70 16.70 -21.47
C SER A 399 -0.71 18.18 -21.85
N GLN A 400 -0.25 19.07 -20.97
CA GLN A 400 -0.32 20.52 -21.19
C GLN A 400 1.07 21.15 -21.17
N THR A 401 1.26 22.20 -21.96
CA THR A 401 2.47 23.03 -21.86
C THR A 401 2.47 23.78 -20.52
N LEU A 402 3.57 23.68 -19.78
CA LEU A 402 3.73 24.33 -18.48
C LEU A 402 4.69 25.51 -18.60
N ASN A 403 4.24 26.68 -18.15
CA ASN A 403 5.04 27.89 -18.09
C ASN A 403 5.38 28.23 -16.64
N PHE A 404 6.65 28.35 -16.32
CA PHE A 404 7.10 28.69 -14.98
C PHE A 404 8.28 29.65 -14.99
N VAL A 405 8.40 30.43 -13.92
CA VAL A 405 9.41 31.49 -13.75
C VAL A 405 10.43 31.14 -12.67
N SER A 406 10.19 30.11 -11.86
CA SER A 406 11.19 29.62 -10.91
C SER A 406 10.91 28.17 -10.52
N TYR A 407 11.93 27.51 -9.99
CA TYR A 407 11.78 26.25 -9.26
C TYR A 407 12.74 26.16 -8.07
N THR A 408 12.37 25.33 -7.12
CA THR A 408 13.17 24.96 -5.96
C THR A 408 13.07 23.46 -5.72
N ILE A 409 14.22 22.82 -5.53
CA ILE A 409 14.36 21.46 -5.02
C ILE A 409 14.88 21.58 -3.59
N SER A 410 14.17 20.99 -2.64
CA SER A 410 14.56 21.01 -1.22
C SER A 410 14.82 19.60 -0.70
N SER A 411 15.72 19.47 0.28
CA SER A 411 15.98 18.23 1.05
C SER A 411 16.01 18.59 2.53
N ASP A 412 15.33 17.82 3.36
CA ASP A 412 15.34 17.98 4.82
C ASP A 412 16.64 17.44 5.44
N SER A 413 17.25 16.41 4.82
CA SER A 413 18.48 15.78 5.25
C SER A 413 19.75 16.49 4.75
N GLY A 414 19.59 17.43 3.81
CA GLY A 414 20.70 18.13 3.19
C GLY A 414 21.42 17.29 2.12
N SER A 415 20.68 16.49 1.35
CA SER A 415 21.21 15.53 0.36
C SER A 415 21.48 16.13 -1.03
N LEU A 416 21.52 17.46 -1.21
CA LEU A 416 21.68 18.10 -2.52
C LEU A 416 23.12 18.51 -2.85
N ASN A 417 23.48 18.43 -4.13
CA ASN A 417 24.77 18.85 -4.66
C ASN A 417 24.68 20.28 -5.21
N THR A 418 25.43 21.22 -4.62
CA THR A 418 25.40 22.66 -4.99
C THR A 418 25.97 22.95 -6.38
N SER A 419 26.68 22.00 -6.99
CA SER A 419 27.27 22.10 -8.32
C SER A 419 26.37 21.55 -9.44
N PHE A 420 25.06 21.43 -9.19
CA PHE A 420 24.07 21.00 -10.18
C PHE A 420 24.10 21.87 -11.45
N THR A 421 23.68 21.28 -12.58
CA THR A 421 23.39 22.04 -13.81
C THR A 421 21.94 22.50 -13.80
N GLY A 422 21.57 23.51 -14.57
CA GLY A 422 20.19 23.97 -14.67
C GLY A 422 19.91 24.74 -15.95
N PHE A 423 18.81 25.47 -15.97
CA PHE A 423 18.42 26.35 -17.06
C PHE A 423 19.49 27.42 -17.33
N GLN A 424 20.16 27.91 -16.28
CA GLN A 424 21.25 28.86 -16.46
C GLN A 424 22.41 28.24 -17.26
N ASP A 425 22.81 27.00 -16.93
CA ASP A 425 23.91 26.31 -17.63
C ASP A 425 23.50 25.83 -19.03
N ALA A 426 22.21 25.57 -19.24
CA ALA A 426 21.64 25.25 -20.55
C ALA A 426 21.51 26.49 -21.47
N GLY A 427 21.92 27.68 -21.01
CA GLY A 427 21.90 28.91 -21.81
C GLY A 427 20.50 29.48 -22.00
N VAL A 428 19.52 29.07 -21.18
CA VAL A 428 18.17 29.61 -21.25
C VAL A 428 18.17 31.05 -20.73
N SER A 429 17.66 31.95 -21.54
CA SER A 429 17.78 33.39 -21.30
C SER A 429 17.18 33.81 -19.96
N ASN A 430 17.91 34.62 -19.21
CA ASN A 430 17.50 35.28 -17.96
C ASN A 430 17.21 34.34 -16.77
N TRP A 431 17.64 33.08 -16.82
CA TRP A 431 17.64 32.16 -15.68
C TRP A 431 18.91 32.32 -14.85
N PHE A 432 18.75 32.36 -13.52
CA PHE A 432 19.84 32.52 -12.58
C PHE A 432 19.69 31.59 -11.37
N LYS A 433 20.79 30.94 -10.96
CA LYS A 433 20.89 30.18 -9.72
C LYS A 433 20.78 31.09 -8.51
N ALA A 434 19.94 30.71 -7.55
CA ALA A 434 19.67 31.47 -6.34
C ALA A 434 20.33 30.81 -5.12
N ASN A 435 21.64 31.08 -4.93
CA ASN A 435 22.46 30.63 -3.79
C ASN A 435 22.26 29.16 -3.41
N PRO A 436 22.73 28.20 -4.24
CA PRO A 436 22.55 26.78 -3.99
C PRO A 436 23.17 26.33 -2.66
N THR A 437 22.43 25.53 -1.90
CA THR A 437 22.87 24.89 -0.65
C THR A 437 22.61 23.39 -0.71
N THR A 438 23.14 22.63 0.24
CA THR A 438 22.83 21.20 0.37
C THR A 438 21.36 20.93 0.73
N PHE A 439 20.61 21.96 1.16
CA PHE A 439 19.19 21.86 1.50
C PHE A 439 18.27 22.42 0.42
N ASN A 440 18.77 23.27 -0.48
CA ASN A 440 17.96 23.94 -1.50
C ASN A 440 18.77 24.21 -2.78
N LEU A 441 18.24 23.76 -3.92
CA LEU A 441 18.67 24.17 -5.26
C LEU A 441 17.54 24.96 -5.89
N SER A 442 17.79 26.20 -6.27
CA SER A 442 16.78 27.07 -6.88
C SER A 442 17.34 27.80 -8.08
N GLU A 443 16.52 27.95 -9.11
CA GLU A 443 16.75 28.93 -10.17
C GLU A 443 15.47 29.75 -10.41
N LEU A 444 15.67 30.99 -10.83
CA LEU A 444 14.60 31.91 -11.16
C LEU A 444 14.92 32.67 -12.44
N ASN A 445 13.88 32.87 -13.24
CA ASN A 445 13.86 33.79 -14.35
C ASN A 445 13.39 35.18 -13.91
N THR A 446 14.09 36.22 -14.36
CA THR A 446 13.81 37.61 -13.96
C THR A 446 12.92 38.39 -14.94
N THR A 447 12.75 37.91 -16.18
CA THR A 447 12.10 38.69 -17.26
C THR A 447 11.37 37.84 -18.31
N SER A 448 11.46 36.51 -18.23
CA SER A 448 10.95 35.53 -19.17
C SER A 448 10.37 34.32 -18.42
N VAL A 449 9.91 33.32 -19.16
CA VAL A 449 9.38 32.05 -18.65
C VAL A 449 10.18 30.89 -19.24
N ALA A 450 10.30 29.78 -18.51
CA ALA A 450 10.53 28.48 -19.13
C ALA A 450 9.17 27.93 -19.57
N SER A 451 9.08 27.52 -20.83
CA SER A 451 7.94 26.80 -21.38
C SER A 451 8.39 25.38 -21.64
N MET A 452 7.69 24.41 -21.06
CA MET A 452 7.92 22.99 -21.28
C MET A 452 6.68 22.38 -21.90
N ALA A 453 6.75 21.98 -23.16
CA ALA A 453 5.73 21.18 -23.82
C ALA A 453 5.64 19.77 -23.21
N PRO A 454 4.55 19.01 -23.44
CA PRO A 454 4.49 17.61 -23.04
C PRO A 454 5.70 16.83 -23.55
N GLY A 455 6.41 16.14 -22.64
CA GLY A 455 7.62 15.38 -22.97
C GLY A 455 8.93 16.16 -22.84
N ASP A 456 8.89 17.50 -22.78
CA ASP A 456 10.12 18.29 -22.64
C ASP A 456 10.89 17.94 -21.36
N GLU A 457 12.22 17.98 -21.47
CA GLU A 457 13.15 17.64 -20.41
C GLU A 457 14.16 18.77 -20.17
N GLN A 458 14.46 19.02 -18.89
CA GLN A 458 15.59 19.83 -18.46
C GLN A 458 16.48 19.03 -17.52
N GLY A 459 17.67 18.65 -17.99
CA GLY A 459 18.68 17.97 -17.18
C GLY A 459 19.29 18.90 -16.13
N LEU A 460 19.43 18.39 -14.91
CA LEU A 460 20.03 19.09 -13.77
C LEU A 460 21.39 18.52 -13.33
N GLY A 461 21.91 17.55 -14.09
CA GLY A 461 23.15 16.86 -13.75
C GLY A 461 22.99 16.09 -12.44
N ALA A 462 24.10 15.79 -11.76
CA ALA A 462 24.10 15.04 -10.50
C ALA A 462 23.64 15.93 -9.32
N ALA A 463 22.37 16.33 -9.31
CA ALA A 463 21.81 17.27 -8.34
C ALA A 463 21.57 16.64 -6.95
N TRP A 464 21.45 15.31 -6.87
CA TRP A 464 21.23 14.57 -5.63
C TRP A 464 22.46 13.76 -5.23
N ASN A 465 22.81 13.77 -3.94
CA ASN A 465 23.88 12.97 -3.37
C ASN A 465 23.35 11.56 -3.03
N PHE A 466 23.37 10.69 -4.04
CA PHE A 466 22.89 9.31 -3.91
C PHE A 466 23.59 8.49 -2.82
N GLY A 467 24.81 8.88 -2.40
CA GLY A 467 25.55 8.20 -1.35
C GLY A 467 24.92 8.27 0.04
N THR A 468 23.99 9.20 0.30
CA THR A 468 23.27 9.26 1.58
C THR A 468 22.07 8.31 1.62
N GLY A 469 21.49 7.99 0.46
CA GLY A 469 20.29 7.16 0.35
C GLY A 469 18.99 7.85 0.78
N ASP A 470 19.03 9.13 1.15
CA ASP A 470 17.85 9.87 1.64
C ASP A 470 16.91 10.25 0.49
N ARG A 471 15.70 9.66 0.49
CA ARG A 471 14.67 9.93 -0.52
C ARG A 471 13.64 10.94 -0.03
N ASP A 472 14.10 12.16 0.25
CA ASP A 472 13.34 13.19 0.96
C ASP A 472 13.10 14.47 0.15
N LEU A 473 13.35 14.43 -1.16
CA LEU A 473 13.29 15.64 -1.98
C LEU A 473 11.86 16.16 -2.17
N LEU A 474 11.74 17.48 -2.14
CA LEU A 474 10.54 18.22 -2.52
C LEU A 474 10.83 19.08 -3.74
N PHE A 475 9.94 19.05 -4.74
CA PHE A 475 10.05 19.86 -5.94
C PHE A 475 8.89 20.86 -6.01
N ARG A 476 9.23 22.15 -6.16
CA ARG A 476 8.26 23.24 -6.29
C ARG A 476 8.61 24.12 -7.47
N TYR A 477 7.60 24.66 -8.15
CA TYR A 477 7.77 25.61 -9.25
C TYR A 477 6.75 26.72 -9.16
N GLN A 478 7.10 27.91 -9.64
CA GLN A 478 6.22 29.07 -9.65
C GLN A 478 5.77 29.38 -11.07
N THR A 479 4.46 29.44 -11.29
CA THR A 479 3.86 29.78 -12.59
C THR A 479 3.82 31.30 -12.80
N THR A 480 3.47 31.72 -14.01
CA THR A 480 3.51 33.14 -14.44
C THR A 480 2.50 34.04 -13.73
N ASP A 481 1.44 33.47 -13.17
CA ASP A 481 0.47 34.13 -12.31
C ASP A 481 0.99 34.38 -10.88
N GLY A 482 2.18 33.85 -10.55
CA GLY A 482 2.81 33.97 -9.24
C GLY A 482 2.47 32.84 -8.28
N ASP A 483 1.63 31.88 -8.70
CA ASP A 483 1.24 30.76 -7.85
C ASP A 483 2.37 29.75 -7.69
N LEU A 484 2.52 29.22 -6.47
CA LEU A 484 3.56 28.27 -6.13
C LEU A 484 3.00 26.85 -6.09
N HIS A 485 3.35 26.06 -7.08
CA HIS A 485 2.93 24.67 -7.23
C HIS A 485 3.95 23.71 -6.62
N ALA A 486 3.46 22.59 -6.12
CA ALA A 486 4.28 21.45 -5.74
C ALA A 486 4.22 20.43 -6.87
N GLY A 487 5.35 20.21 -7.54
CA GLY A 487 5.49 19.15 -8.52
C GLY A 487 5.68 17.79 -7.84
N THR A 488 5.94 16.79 -8.65
CA THR A 488 6.13 15.41 -8.18
C THR A 488 7.60 15.01 -8.24
N VAL A 489 8.08 14.25 -7.26
CA VAL A 489 9.43 13.68 -7.26
C VAL A 489 9.34 12.18 -7.46
N VAL A 490 10.14 11.65 -8.39
CA VAL A 490 10.24 10.22 -8.69
C VAL A 490 11.70 9.80 -8.63
N TYR A 491 11.99 8.73 -7.89
CA TYR A 491 13.29 8.07 -7.93
C TYR A 491 13.22 6.85 -8.85
N GLY A 492 13.87 6.92 -10.01
CA GLY A 492 13.86 5.86 -11.01
C GLY A 492 13.97 6.38 -12.44
N ASP A 493 13.44 5.62 -13.38
CA ASP A 493 13.51 5.92 -14.80
C ASP A 493 12.58 7.08 -15.19
N LYS A 494 12.99 7.83 -16.22
CA LYS A 494 12.14 8.84 -16.86
C LYS A 494 10.94 8.16 -17.52
N ALA A 495 9.81 8.88 -17.60
CA ALA A 495 8.71 8.41 -18.39
C ALA A 495 9.08 8.47 -19.88
N VAL A 496 8.75 7.42 -20.63
CA VAL A 496 8.71 7.49 -22.09
C VAL A 496 7.44 8.23 -22.45
N ILE A 497 7.60 9.39 -23.08
CA ILE A 497 6.51 10.23 -23.53
C ILE A 497 6.68 10.35 -25.03
N ASP A 498 5.98 9.50 -25.75
CA ASP A 498 5.78 9.72 -27.17
C ASP A 498 5.09 11.10 -27.27
N ALA A 499 5.65 12.01 -28.09
CA ALA A 499 5.01 13.30 -28.27
C ALA A 499 3.58 12.97 -28.71
N THR A 500 2.58 13.62 -28.11
CA THR A 500 1.20 13.35 -28.48
C THR A 500 1.09 13.44 -29.98
N ASN A 501 0.86 12.29 -30.63
CA ASN A 501 0.75 12.19 -32.06
C ASN A 501 -0.09 13.37 -32.54
N ASN A 502 0.48 14.25 -33.35
CA ASN A 502 -0.19 15.46 -33.77
C ASN A 502 0.07 15.66 -35.25
N ALA A 503 -0.85 15.14 -36.04
CA ALA A 503 -0.79 15.18 -37.48
C ALA A 503 -1.32 16.49 -38.09
N ASP A 504 -1.61 17.52 -37.29
CA ASP A 504 -1.88 18.89 -37.79
C ASP A 504 -0.53 19.59 -37.97
N PHE A 505 0.16 19.29 -39.07
CA PHE A 505 1.53 19.73 -39.32
C PHE A 505 1.59 21.19 -39.72
N ASP A 506 0.55 21.74 -40.36
CA ASP A 506 0.50 23.16 -40.73
C ASP A 506 -0.13 24.08 -39.65
N SER A 507 -0.53 23.48 -38.51
CA SER A 507 -1.12 24.17 -37.35
C SER A 507 -2.37 24.96 -37.71
N SER A 508 -3.13 24.48 -38.69
CA SER A 508 -4.41 25.06 -39.09
C SER A 508 -5.55 24.70 -38.13
N GLY A 509 -5.32 23.74 -37.23
CA GLY A 509 -6.33 23.20 -36.33
C GLY A 509 -7.23 22.16 -36.99
N LEU A 510 -6.87 21.62 -38.15
CA LEU A 510 -7.56 20.50 -38.77
C LEU A 510 -6.51 19.53 -39.29
N VAL A 511 -6.72 18.23 -39.12
CA VAL A 511 -5.88 17.23 -39.78
C VAL A 511 -6.53 16.87 -41.12
N ASP A 512 -5.98 17.37 -42.21
CA ASP A 512 -6.56 17.21 -43.54
C ASP A 512 -5.53 16.81 -44.61
N GLY A 513 -5.92 16.92 -45.89
CA GLY A 513 -5.05 16.57 -47.01
C GLY A 513 -3.80 17.47 -47.15
N ARG A 514 -3.78 18.66 -46.54
CA ARG A 514 -2.61 19.55 -46.49
C ARG A 514 -1.56 18.98 -45.56
N ASP A 515 -1.98 18.42 -44.44
CA ASP A 515 -1.08 17.70 -43.53
C ASP A 515 -0.53 16.43 -44.16
N PHE A 516 -1.38 15.66 -44.86
CA PHE A 516 -0.90 14.51 -45.62
C PHE A 516 0.21 14.89 -46.60
N LEU A 517 0.06 16.03 -47.30
CA LEU A 517 1.08 16.54 -48.21
C LEU A 517 2.34 17.02 -47.48
N THR A 518 2.22 17.51 -46.25
CA THR A 518 3.37 17.86 -45.39
C THR A 518 4.15 16.62 -45.00
N TRP A 519 3.48 15.57 -44.50
CA TRP A 519 4.10 14.26 -44.25
C TRP A 519 4.73 13.67 -45.51
N GLN A 520 4.02 13.67 -46.64
CA GLN A 520 4.52 13.10 -47.88
C GLN A 520 5.81 13.81 -48.37
N ARG A 521 5.93 15.11 -48.15
CA ARG A 521 7.14 15.88 -48.50
C ARG A 521 8.28 15.64 -47.51
N GLY A 522 7.96 15.36 -46.25
CA GLY A 522 8.94 15.10 -45.21
C GLY A 522 9.40 13.64 -45.14
N PHE A 523 8.69 12.70 -45.76
CA PHE A 523 8.99 11.28 -45.65
C PHE A 523 10.48 10.95 -45.91
N GLY A 524 11.12 10.35 -44.91
CA GLY A 524 12.55 10.02 -44.90
C GLY A 524 13.48 11.11 -44.34
N LEU A 525 12.95 12.26 -43.92
CA LEU A 525 13.72 13.26 -43.18
C LEU A 525 14.01 12.77 -41.76
N THR A 526 15.15 13.20 -41.22
CA THR A 526 15.64 12.88 -39.86
C THR A 526 16.10 14.16 -39.15
N GLY A 527 16.13 14.15 -37.82
CA GLY A 527 16.54 15.29 -37.00
C GLY A 527 15.57 16.48 -37.08
N GLN A 528 14.29 16.23 -37.26
CA GLN A 528 13.27 17.27 -37.29
C GLN A 528 13.08 17.85 -35.88
N PRO A 529 13.06 19.19 -35.74
CA PRO A 529 12.91 19.83 -34.43
C PRO A 529 11.44 19.96 -34.00
N ASN A 530 10.47 19.66 -34.88
CA ASN A 530 9.04 19.73 -34.62
C ASN A 530 8.23 19.05 -35.75
N LYS A 531 6.91 18.94 -35.54
CA LYS A 531 5.94 18.34 -36.45
C LYS A 531 5.75 19.02 -37.81
N SER A 532 6.26 20.23 -38.05
CA SER A 532 5.93 21.01 -39.26
C SER A 532 6.42 20.40 -40.58
N THR A 533 7.23 19.35 -40.49
CA THR A 533 7.73 18.58 -41.64
C THR A 533 7.14 17.18 -41.71
N GLY A 534 6.13 16.86 -40.90
CA GLY A 534 5.44 15.57 -40.95
C GLY A 534 5.80 14.59 -39.84
N ASP A 535 6.55 15.04 -38.83
CA ASP A 535 6.93 14.26 -37.64
C ASP A 535 5.81 14.33 -36.60
N ALA A 536 4.83 13.44 -36.73
CA ALA A 536 3.62 13.43 -35.93
C ALA A 536 3.89 12.95 -34.50
N ASP A 537 4.76 11.95 -34.34
CA ASP A 537 5.09 11.33 -33.05
C ASP A 537 6.26 12.02 -32.33
N GLY A 538 6.91 12.99 -32.99
CA GLY A 538 7.92 13.85 -32.41
C GLY A 538 9.25 13.15 -32.18
N ASP A 539 9.50 12.00 -32.85
CA ASP A 539 10.74 11.24 -32.70
C ASP A 539 11.92 11.82 -33.52
N GLY A 540 11.65 12.88 -34.28
CA GLY A 540 12.61 13.57 -35.15
C GLY A 540 12.75 12.93 -36.52
N ASN A 541 12.05 11.85 -36.84
CA ASN A 541 12.07 11.13 -38.10
C ASN A 541 10.67 11.13 -38.73
N VAL A 542 10.60 11.34 -40.04
CA VAL A 542 9.31 11.28 -40.75
C VAL A 542 9.19 9.93 -41.45
N THR A 543 8.42 9.02 -40.87
CA THR A 543 8.31 7.61 -41.25
C THR A 543 6.86 7.19 -41.54
N GLY A 544 6.62 5.88 -41.69
CA GLY A 544 5.26 5.35 -41.80
C GLY A 544 4.46 5.40 -40.49
N LEU A 545 5.11 5.58 -39.35
CA LEU A 545 4.42 5.73 -38.05
C LEU A 545 3.68 7.07 -37.98
N ASP A 546 4.28 8.13 -38.53
CA ASP A 546 3.64 9.44 -38.64
C ASP A 546 2.45 9.45 -39.60
N LEU A 547 2.52 8.65 -40.67
CA LEU A 547 1.36 8.44 -41.53
C LEU A 547 0.24 7.77 -40.77
N THR A 548 0.55 6.76 -39.96
CA THR A 548 -0.43 6.05 -39.14
C THR A 548 -1.11 7.03 -38.18
N ALA A 549 -0.34 7.95 -37.59
CA ALA A 549 -0.88 9.03 -36.76
C ALA A 549 -1.82 9.96 -37.56
N TRP A 550 -1.45 10.33 -38.79
CA TRP A 550 -2.32 11.12 -39.67
C TRP A 550 -3.62 10.39 -40.05
N GLU A 551 -3.54 9.10 -40.40
CA GLU A 551 -4.70 8.29 -40.76
C GLU A 551 -5.70 8.21 -39.61
N LEU A 552 -5.20 8.05 -38.38
CA LEU A 552 -6.02 8.01 -37.17
C LEU A 552 -6.68 9.36 -36.85
N GLN A 553 -6.06 10.46 -37.24
CA GLN A 553 -6.51 11.82 -36.89
C GLN A 553 -7.22 12.54 -38.02
N PHE A 554 -7.25 11.97 -39.23
CA PHE A 554 -7.85 12.62 -40.40
C PHE A 554 -9.30 13.06 -40.14
N GLY A 555 -9.57 14.34 -40.40
CA GLY A 555 -10.87 14.96 -40.16
C GLY A 555 -11.14 15.36 -38.70
N THR A 556 -10.17 15.20 -37.80
CA THR A 556 -10.26 15.65 -36.40
C THR A 556 -9.56 17.00 -36.18
N ASN A 557 -9.75 17.58 -35.00
CA ASN A 557 -9.01 18.74 -34.52
C ASN A 557 -8.29 18.37 -33.21
N PRO A 558 -7.08 17.79 -33.28
CA PRO A 558 -6.31 17.37 -32.10
C PRO A 558 -5.94 18.54 -31.16
N GLY A 559 -5.97 19.78 -31.67
CA GLY A 559 -5.67 21.01 -30.92
C GLY A 559 -6.91 21.74 -30.36
N ALA A 560 -8.14 21.28 -30.66
CA ALA A 560 -9.33 21.88 -30.09
C ALA A 560 -9.48 21.46 -28.63
N THR A 561 -9.48 22.45 -27.74
CA THR A 561 -10.10 22.26 -26.43
C THR A 561 -11.57 21.88 -26.67
N PRO A 562 -12.09 20.79 -26.07
CA PRO A 562 -13.50 20.49 -26.18
C PRO A 562 -14.27 21.71 -25.71
N ALA A 563 -15.13 22.25 -26.56
CA ALA A 563 -15.99 23.35 -26.19
C ALA A 563 -16.74 22.92 -24.92
N VAL A 564 -16.60 23.70 -23.85
CA VAL A 564 -17.48 23.57 -22.68
C VAL A 564 -18.89 23.73 -23.23
N ALA A 565 -19.62 22.61 -23.35
CA ALA A 565 -21.03 22.66 -23.69
C ALA A 565 -21.65 23.55 -22.61
N GLY A 566 -22.14 24.73 -23.01
CA GLY A 566 -22.76 25.67 -22.09
C GLY A 566 -23.79 24.89 -21.29
N VAL A 567 -23.53 24.71 -20.00
CA VAL A 567 -24.48 24.10 -19.08
C VAL A 567 -25.75 24.92 -19.22
N PRO A 568 -26.91 24.32 -19.58
CA PRO A 568 -28.15 25.06 -19.63
C PRO A 568 -28.34 25.74 -18.28
N GLU A 569 -28.36 27.08 -18.25
CA GLU A 569 -28.59 27.79 -17.01
C GLU A 569 -29.90 27.27 -16.41
N PRO A 570 -29.92 26.84 -15.14
CA PRO A 570 -31.17 26.44 -14.51
C PRO A 570 -32.16 27.61 -14.61
N PRO A 571 -33.48 27.38 -14.69
CA PRO A 571 -34.49 28.41 -14.89
C PRO A 571 -34.71 29.27 -13.63
N THR A 572 -33.64 29.76 -13.01
CA THR A 572 -33.62 30.71 -11.88
C THR A 572 -34.30 32.02 -12.27
N GLY A 573 -34.17 32.46 -13.53
CA GLY A 573 -34.94 33.57 -14.08
C GLY A 573 -36.45 33.33 -14.03
N LEU A 574 -36.90 32.12 -14.38
CA LEU A 574 -38.31 31.74 -14.35
C LEU A 574 -38.83 31.64 -12.90
N LEU A 575 -38.02 31.11 -11.97
CA LEU A 575 -38.35 31.02 -10.55
C LEU A 575 -38.43 32.41 -9.88
N CYS A 576 -37.55 33.35 -10.25
CA CYS A 576 -37.62 34.73 -9.77
C CYS A 576 -38.89 35.44 -10.27
N VAL A 577 -39.29 35.23 -11.52
CA VAL A 577 -40.52 35.82 -12.07
C VAL A 577 -41.77 35.22 -11.41
N VAL A 578 -41.80 33.91 -11.15
CA VAL A 578 -42.91 33.25 -10.44
C VAL A 578 -42.98 33.71 -8.98
N ALA A 579 -41.85 33.86 -8.28
CA ALA A 579 -41.80 34.34 -6.90
C ALA A 579 -42.29 35.80 -6.78
N LEU A 580 -41.92 36.66 -7.73
CA LEU A 580 -42.39 38.05 -7.77
C LEU A 580 -43.89 38.14 -8.10
N ALA A 581 -44.41 37.27 -8.96
CA ALA A 581 -45.84 37.19 -9.26
C ALA A 581 -46.67 36.71 -8.05
N LEU A 582 -46.17 35.75 -7.28
CA LEU A 582 -46.83 35.26 -6.07
C LEU A 582 -46.85 36.31 -4.93
N LEU A 583 -45.82 37.15 -4.83
CA LEU A 583 -45.78 38.27 -3.89
C LEU A 583 -46.75 39.41 -4.26
N ALA A 584 -47.00 39.61 -5.57
CA ALA A 584 -47.94 40.63 -6.06
C ALA A 584 -49.42 40.23 -5.89
N CYS A 585 -49.72 38.92 -5.85
CA CYS A 585 -51.09 38.40 -5.72
C CYS A 585 -51.54 38.10 -4.28
N ALA A 586 -50.70 38.32 -3.27
CA ALA A 586 -51.09 38.10 -1.87
C ALA A 586 -52.19 39.12 -1.44
N PRO A 587 -53.39 38.68 -1.03
CA PRO A 587 -54.45 39.58 -0.59
C PRO A 587 -54.04 40.28 0.71
N ARG A 588 -54.08 41.63 0.72
CA ARG A 588 -53.91 42.44 1.93
C ARG A 588 -54.96 42.04 2.97
N CYS A 589 -54.55 41.30 3.99
CA CYS A 589 -55.36 41.01 5.17
C CYS A 589 -55.77 42.34 5.83
N ARG A 590 -57.04 42.73 5.64
CA ARG A 590 -57.63 43.90 6.31
C ARG A 590 -57.62 43.65 7.81
N ARG A 591 -56.92 44.50 8.57
CA ARG A 591 -56.99 44.56 10.03
C ARG A 591 -58.45 44.86 10.44
N LEU A 592 -59.09 43.91 11.10
CA LEU A 592 -60.29 44.15 11.89
C LEU A 592 -59.86 44.76 13.22
N THR A 593 -60.18 46.04 13.44
CA THR A 593 -60.14 46.71 14.74
C THR A 593 -61.29 46.19 15.61
N ALA A 594 -60.95 45.65 16.78
CA ALA A 594 -61.91 45.41 17.87
C ALA A 594 -61.87 46.57 18.87
N ALA A 595 -63.04 46.83 19.46
CA ALA A 595 -63.35 47.90 20.40
C ALA A 595 -62.56 47.86 21.72
#